data_AF-A0A2V6J7T6-F1
#
_entry.id   AF-A0A2V6J7T6-F1
#
_cell.length_a   1.000
_cell.length_b   1.000
_cell.length_c   1.000
_cell.angle_alpha   90.00
_cell.angle_beta   90.00
_cell.angle_gamma   90.00
#
_symmetry.space_group_name_H-M   'P 1'
#
loop_
_entity.id
_entity.type
_entity.pdbx_description
1 polymer ?
#
loop_
_entity_poly.entity_id
_entity_poly.type
_entity_poly.pdbx_seq_one_letter_code
_entity_poly.pdbx_strand_id
1 'polypeptide(L)' 'MIAAVSLIGYPKAARAMTIDVTVGPGGNLVFSPSSVTIHSGDQVKWTWGSSGHSTTSGSPG' A
#
# COMPACT_ATOMS: atom_id res chain seq x y z
N MET A 1 -4.88 37.31 33.56
CA MET A 1 -4.83 35.84 33.54
C MET A 1 -4.84 35.40 32.09
N ILE A 2 -3.67 35.11 31.51
CA ILE A 2 -3.57 34.60 30.13
C ILE A 2 -3.58 33.08 30.25
N ALA A 3 -4.65 32.43 29.79
CA ALA A 3 -4.71 30.98 29.69
C ALA A 3 -3.82 30.54 28.52
N ALA A 4 -2.73 29.84 28.82
CA ALA A 4 -1.94 29.16 27.80
C ALA A 4 -2.78 28.03 27.22
N VAL A 5 -3.09 28.11 25.93
CA VAL A 5 -3.71 27.01 25.19
C VAL A 5 -2.62 25.97 24.98
N SER A 6 -2.62 24.91 25.79
CA SER A 6 -1.75 23.76 25.60
C SER A 6 -2.07 23.09 24.26
N LEU A 7 -1.10 23.07 23.35
CA LEU A 7 -1.16 22.30 22.12
C LEU A 7 -0.89 20.82 22.44
N ILE A 8 -1.86 20.18 23.08
CA ILE A 8 -1.77 18.75 23.46
C ILE A 8 -1.88 17.91 22.17
N GLY A 9 -0.72 17.56 21.62
CA GLY A 9 -0.46 16.29 20.92
C GLY A 9 -1.47 15.78 19.90
N TYR A 10 -1.83 16.57 18.88
CA TYR A 10 -2.53 16.01 17.71
C TYR A 10 -1.61 15.01 16.99
N PRO A 11 -2.03 13.76 16.72
CA PRO A 11 -1.25 12.87 15.88
C PRO A 11 -1.14 13.52 14.49
N LYS A 12 0.10 13.75 14.04
CA LYS A 12 0.35 14.16 12.65
C LYS A 12 -0.22 13.07 11.77
N ALA A 13 -1.26 13.38 10.97
CA ALA A 13 -1.83 12.43 10.05
C ALA A 13 -0.72 11.85 9.15
N ALA A 14 -0.49 10.54 9.24
CA ALA A 14 0.37 9.85 8.30
C ALA A 14 -0.32 9.89 6.93
N ARG A 15 0.44 10.18 5.87
CA ARG A 15 -0.10 10.15 4.52
C ARG A 15 -0.10 8.71 4.05
N ALA A 16 -1.27 8.20 3.67
CA ALA A 16 -1.40 6.94 2.98
C ALA A 16 -0.60 6.97 1.67
N MET A 17 0.16 5.91 1.41
CA MET A 17 0.91 5.70 0.17
C MET A 17 0.16 4.73 -0.75
N THR A 18 0.30 4.92 -2.06
CA THR A 18 -0.04 3.90 -3.05
C THR A 18 1.23 3.20 -3.51
N ILE A 19 1.26 1.88 -3.40
CA ILE A 19 2.36 1.03 -3.82
C ILE A 19 1.94 0.32 -5.10
N ASP A 20 2.64 0.57 -6.20
CA ASP A 20 2.39 -0.12 -7.46
C ASP A 20 3.11 -1.49 -7.50
N VAL A 21 2.35 -2.54 -7.85
CA VAL A 21 2.88 -3.89 -8.08
C VAL A 21 2.44 -4.35 -9.47
N THR A 22 3.41 -4.71 -10.30
CA THR A 22 3.15 -5.26 -11.64
C THR A 22 2.89 -6.77 -11.54
N VAL A 23 1.78 -7.22 -12.12
CA VAL A 23 1.38 -8.62 -12.22
C VAL A 23 1.79 -9.15 -13.59
N GLY A 24 2.68 -10.13 -13.60
CA GLY A 24 3.18 -10.78 -14.80
C GLY A 24 3.89 -9.88 -15.82
N PRO A 25 4.94 -9.13 -15.42
CA PRO A 25 5.72 -8.31 -16.35
C PRO A 25 6.36 -9.18 -17.45
N GLY A 26 6.16 -8.80 -18.71
CA GLY A 26 6.73 -9.51 -19.86
C GLY A 26 6.17 -10.92 -20.07
N GLY A 27 5.00 -11.24 -19.50
CA GLY A 27 4.41 -12.59 -19.59
C GLY A 27 4.90 -13.58 -18.54
N ASN A 28 5.80 -13.19 -17.64
CA ASN A 28 6.33 -14.06 -16.60
C ASN A 28 5.30 -14.32 -15.49
N LEU A 29 5.43 -15.43 -14.74
CA LEU A 29 4.56 -15.74 -13.59
C LEU A 29 5.12 -15.16 -12.28
N VAL A 30 5.26 -13.83 -12.22
CA VAL A 30 5.85 -13.12 -11.07
C VAL A 30 5.08 -11.84 -10.74
N PHE A 31 5.17 -11.43 -9.47
CA PHE A 31 4.88 -10.05 -9.05
C PHE A 31 6.17 -9.23 -9.05
N SER A 32 6.10 -7.97 -9.45
CA SER A 32 7.25 -7.04 -9.43
C SER A 32 6.86 -5.67 -8.87
N PRO A 33 7.41 -5.26 -7.71
CA PRO A 33 8.27 -6.05 -6.82
C PRO A 33 7.55 -7.28 -6.25
N SER A 34 8.30 -8.32 -5.89
CA SER A 34 7.76 -9.58 -5.35
C SER A 34 7.36 -9.48 -3.87
N SER A 35 7.81 -8.43 -3.18
CA SER A 35 7.47 -8.16 -1.79
C SER A 35 7.50 -6.65 -1.55
N VAL A 36 6.56 -6.17 -0.75
CA VAL A 36 6.43 -4.77 -0.36
C VAL A 36 6.04 -4.69 1.10
N THR A 37 6.46 -3.63 1.78
CA THR A 37 5.97 -3.29 3.11
C THR A 37 4.90 -2.22 2.94
N ILE A 38 3.75 -2.43 3.59
CA ILE A 38 2.64 -1.47 3.64
C ILE A 38 2.30 -1.18 5.10
N HIS A 39 1.84 0.02 5.38
CA HIS A 39 1.30 0.41 6.67
C HIS A 39 -0.23 0.47 6.62
N SER A 40 -0.88 0.52 7.78
CA SER A 40 -2.31 0.73 7.86
C SER A 40 -2.71 2.04 7.17
N GLY A 41 -3.62 1.94 6.20
CA GLY A 41 -4.09 3.05 5.38
C GLY A 41 -3.44 3.14 4.00
N ASP A 42 -2.34 2.43 3.74
CA ASP A 42 -1.75 2.35 2.40
C ASP A 42 -2.63 1.54 1.45
N GLN A 43 -2.41 1.72 0.14
CA GLN A 43 -3.08 0.97 -0.92
C GLN A 43 -2.05 0.25 -1.78
N VAL A 44 -2.39 -0.96 -2.22
CA VAL A 44 -1.65 -1.66 -3.28
C VAL A 44 -2.40 -1.50 -4.59
N LYS A 45 -1.72 -0.94 -5.60
CA LYS A 45 -2.23 -0.79 -6.96
C LYS A 45 -1.64 -1.88 -7.85
N TRP A 46 -2.48 -2.83 -8.22
CA TRP A 46 -2.12 -3.90 -9.15
C TRP A 46 -2.16 -3.40 -10.60
N THR A 47 -1.05 -3.57 -11.32
CA THR A 47 -0.95 -3.23 -12.75
C THR A 47 -0.65 -4.50 -13.53
N TRP A 48 -1.54 -4.91 -14.44
CA TRP A 48 -1.32 -6.12 -15.26
C TRP A 48 -0.33 -5.82 -16.39
N GLY A 49 0.83 -6.46 -16.34
CA GLY A 49 1.84 -6.42 -17.41
C GLY A 49 1.58 -7.41 -18.54
N SER A 50 0.71 -8.39 -18.31
CA SER A 50 0.18 -9.33 -19.32
C SER A 50 -1.17 -9.90 -18.87
N SER A 51 -1.89 -10.59 -19.77
CA SER A 51 -3.18 -11.23 -19.48
C SER A 51 -3.00 -12.61 -18.83
N GLY A 52 -4.09 -13.16 -18.26
CA GLY A 52 -4.10 -14.52 -17.70
C GLY A 52 -3.67 -14.62 -16.23
N HIS A 53 -3.52 -13.48 -15.54
CA HIS A 53 -3.13 -13.45 -14.12
C HIS A 53 -4.26 -12.92 -13.22
N SER A 54 -4.25 -13.35 -11.96
CA SER A 54 -5.13 -12.86 -10.89
C SER A 54 -4.32 -12.49 -9.64
N THR A 55 -4.99 -11.85 -8.68
CA THR A 55 -4.43 -11.53 -7.36
C THR A 55 -5.38 -12.03 -6.28
N THR A 56 -4.85 -12.41 -5.13
CA THR A 56 -5.63 -12.78 -3.95
C THR A 56 -5.08 -12.02 -2.74
N SER A 57 -5.97 -11.74 -1.78
CA SER A 57 -5.61 -11.10 -0.50
C SER A 57 -6.36 -11.79 0.63
N GLY A 58 -5.74 -11.93 1.79
CA GLY A 58 -6.30 -12.60 2.96
C GLY A 58 -5.54 -13.88 3.30
N SER A 59 -6.17 -14.76 4.08
CA SER A 59 -5.63 -16.08 4.40
C SER A 59 -5.35 -16.86 3.11
N PRO A 60 -4.19 -17.54 2.98
CA PRO A 60 -3.98 -18.44 1.86
C PRO A 60 -4.97 -19.62 1.97
N GLY A 61 -5.95 -19.67 1.07
CA GLY A 61 -6.89 -20.80 0.96
C GLY A 61 -8.01 -20.78 1.98
#